data_AF-A0A3C0ZBI7-F1
#
_entry.id   AF-A0A3C0ZBI7-F1
#
_cell.length_a   1.000
_cell.length_b   1.000
_cell.length_c   1.000
_cell.angle_alpha   90.00
_cell.angle_beta   90.00
_cell.angle_gamma   90.00
#
_symmetry.space_group_name_H-M   'P 1'
#
loop_
_entity.id
_entity.type
_entity.pdbx_description
1 polymer ?
#
loop_
_entity_poly.entity_id
_entity_poly.type
_entity_poly.pdbx_seq_one_letter_code
_entity_poly.pdbx_strand_id
1 'polypeptide(L)'
;NGVPFWNNGGIKTPDGKTGAGLSLAADETDLSLDLNKNYGRGIGRLRPTWYFTNQIWRPGKEDNDLRGIFNRDSWRKMEDLKYNEPNLKKTGNPWYGKNLVKPVGMSVEDSIRLWFSWPHYKLFVPDPLQTQWEGGETPWYIYRSAEVYLLLAESYYWKNDLGQAAIAINEVRQRAGASQLTADEINIGELLDERARELYYEENRHIELVRIAYTYAKTRKPCEIFGGRVYDLKQISGPGGTNANIKQTGVNFWYDRVVAKSNFYNKGVKHKWAEYKISVHHILWPVPANAINTNIKGVINQNIGYPGAEKNKTPLLVEGK
;
A
#
# COMPACT_ATOMS: atom_id res chain seq x y z
N ASN A 1 12.50 1.35 -6.32
CA ASN A 1 11.78 0.79 -7.51
C ASN A 1 10.27 0.58 -7.29
N GLY A 2 9.53 1.64 -6.92
CA GLY A 2 8.06 1.64 -6.81
C GLY A 2 7.33 2.18 -8.04
N VAL A 3 8.05 2.50 -9.10
CA VAL A 3 7.54 2.97 -10.40
C VAL A 3 7.24 1.74 -11.28
N PRO A 4 6.16 1.74 -12.10
CA PRO A 4 5.86 0.64 -13.02
C PRO A 4 7.05 0.33 -13.94
N PHE A 5 7.15 -0.91 -14.40
CA PHE A 5 8.23 -1.36 -15.28
C PHE A 5 8.03 -0.85 -16.72
N TRP A 6 8.13 0.47 -16.89
CA TRP A 6 7.74 1.20 -18.10
C TRP A 6 8.62 0.93 -19.33
N ASN A 7 9.84 0.41 -19.17
CA ASN A 7 10.73 0.00 -20.27
C ASN A 7 10.69 -1.51 -20.54
N ASN A 8 9.66 -2.21 -20.05
CA ASN A 8 9.50 -3.63 -20.31
C ASN A 8 8.99 -3.89 -21.74
N GLY A 9 9.35 -5.04 -22.32
CA GLY A 9 8.90 -5.45 -23.66
C GLY A 9 7.37 -5.56 -23.82
N GLY A 10 6.60 -5.67 -22.73
CA GLY A 10 5.13 -5.62 -22.73
C GLY A 10 4.54 -4.22 -22.94
N ILE A 11 5.36 -3.16 -22.87
CA ILE A 11 4.95 -1.80 -23.26
C ILE A 11 5.05 -1.69 -24.78
N LYS A 12 3.88 -1.75 -25.42
CA LYS A 12 3.74 -1.71 -26.87
C LYS A 12 3.01 -0.46 -27.34
N THR A 13 3.37 0.02 -28.52
CA THR A 13 2.55 0.95 -29.30
C THR A 13 1.32 0.23 -29.83
N PRO A 14 0.24 0.95 -30.21
CA PRO A 14 -0.95 0.35 -30.81
C PRO A 14 -0.70 -0.45 -32.11
N ASP A 15 0.38 -0.17 -32.84
CA ASP A 15 0.84 -0.95 -34.00
C ASP A 15 1.82 -2.10 -33.63
N GLY A 16 1.93 -2.43 -32.34
CA GLY A 16 2.62 -3.63 -31.84
C GLY A 16 4.14 -3.51 -31.71
N LYS A 17 4.73 -2.32 -31.91
CA LYS A 17 6.17 -2.08 -31.74
C LYS A 17 6.51 -1.86 -30.27
N THR A 18 7.77 -2.10 -29.90
CA THR A 18 8.26 -1.76 -28.55
C THR A 18 8.14 -0.26 -28.34
N GLY A 19 7.56 0.13 -27.20
CA GLY A 19 7.15 1.50 -26.97
C GLY A 19 8.16 2.38 -26.24
N ALA A 20 8.90 1.81 -25.29
CA ALA A 20 9.73 2.59 -24.38
C ALA A 20 11.12 1.99 -24.18
N GLY A 21 12.12 2.87 -24.20
CA GLY A 21 13.53 2.57 -24.04
C GLY A 21 14.15 3.34 -22.88
N LEU A 22 15.23 2.81 -22.30
CA LEU A 22 15.94 3.45 -21.18
C LEU A 22 16.67 4.72 -21.60
N SER A 23 17.14 4.76 -22.84
CA SER A 23 17.93 5.86 -23.39
C SER A 23 17.14 6.56 -24.48
N LEU A 24 17.36 7.86 -24.59
CA LEU A 24 16.88 8.66 -25.71
C LEU A 24 17.47 8.19 -27.04
N ALA A 25 16.79 8.50 -28.14
CA ALA A 25 17.41 8.45 -29.46
C ALA A 25 18.60 9.42 -29.50
N ALA A 26 19.66 9.06 -30.23
CA ALA A 26 20.93 9.80 -30.22
C ALA A 26 20.80 11.26 -30.71
N ASP A 27 19.80 11.54 -31.53
CA ASP A 27 19.48 12.85 -32.10
C ASP A 27 18.26 13.50 -31.40
N GLU A 28 17.84 13.00 -30.24
CA GLU A 28 16.71 13.56 -29.50
C GLU A 28 17.10 14.80 -28.72
N THR A 29 16.29 15.86 -28.86
CA THR A 29 16.47 17.14 -28.19
C THR A 29 15.36 17.42 -27.18
N ASP A 30 14.20 16.76 -27.29
CA ASP A 30 13.13 16.83 -26.30
C ASP A 30 13.47 15.98 -25.07
N LEU A 31 14.08 16.61 -24.06
CA LEU A 31 14.42 15.97 -22.79
C LEU A 31 13.21 15.48 -21.99
N SER A 32 11.98 15.87 -22.34
CA SER A 32 10.77 15.30 -21.72
C SER A 32 10.55 13.83 -22.09
N LEU A 33 11.23 13.33 -23.14
CA LEU A 33 11.22 11.93 -23.55
C LEU A 33 12.21 11.05 -22.76
N ASP A 34 13.06 11.65 -21.92
CA ASP A 34 13.95 10.88 -21.05
C ASP A 34 13.17 10.36 -19.84
N LEU A 35 12.46 9.25 -20.03
CA LEU A 35 11.60 8.71 -18.99
C LEU A 35 12.36 8.30 -17.73
N ASN A 36 13.62 7.86 -17.88
CA ASN A 36 14.44 7.44 -16.76
C ASN A 36 14.85 8.64 -15.90
N LYS A 37 15.25 9.74 -16.53
CA LYS A 37 15.57 11.00 -15.84
C LYS A 37 14.37 11.68 -15.21
N ASN A 38 13.21 11.65 -15.88
CA ASN A 38 12.01 12.36 -15.42
C ASN A 38 11.17 11.56 -14.41
N TYR A 39 11.17 10.22 -14.49
CA TYR A 39 10.29 9.38 -13.66
C TYR A 39 11.05 8.36 -12.79
N GLY A 40 12.35 8.17 -13.02
CA GLY A 40 13.17 7.17 -12.34
C GLY A 40 13.05 5.77 -12.93
N ARG A 41 13.90 4.86 -12.44
CA ARG A 41 13.94 3.47 -12.91
C ARG A 41 12.66 2.71 -12.58
N GLY A 42 11.93 2.32 -13.62
CA GLY A 42 10.73 1.50 -13.53
C GLY A 42 11.05 0.01 -13.42
N ILE A 43 10.63 -0.67 -12.34
CA ILE A 43 10.71 -2.15 -12.23
C ILE A 43 9.41 -2.77 -11.69
N GLY A 44 8.54 -1.97 -11.08
CA GLY A 44 7.28 -2.43 -10.50
C GLY A 44 7.47 -3.46 -9.40
N ARG A 45 8.47 -3.29 -8.51
CA ARG A 45 8.68 -4.22 -7.38
C ARG A 45 7.66 -4.01 -6.26
N LEU A 46 7.13 -2.80 -6.15
CA LEU A 46 6.16 -2.41 -5.16
C LEU A 46 4.98 -1.76 -5.90
N ARG A 47 3.82 -2.44 -5.90
CA ARG A 47 2.59 -1.95 -6.51
C ARG A 47 1.57 -1.66 -5.40
N PRO A 48 1.00 -0.45 -5.33
CA PRO A 48 -0.09 -0.18 -4.40
C PRO A 48 -1.38 -0.89 -4.82
N THR A 49 -2.28 -1.11 -3.86
CA THR A 49 -3.59 -1.71 -4.12
C THR A 49 -4.49 -0.77 -4.93
N TRP A 50 -5.54 -1.32 -5.53
CA TRP A 50 -6.60 -0.52 -6.16
C TRP A 50 -7.25 0.44 -5.17
N TYR A 51 -7.39 0.00 -3.90
CA TYR A 51 -7.86 0.85 -2.82
C TYR A 51 -7.04 2.15 -2.71
N PHE A 52 -5.71 2.06 -2.67
CA PHE A 52 -4.86 3.24 -2.54
C PHE A 52 -4.80 4.09 -3.81
N THR A 53 -4.80 3.46 -4.98
CA THR A 53 -4.66 4.18 -6.27
C THR A 53 -5.97 4.75 -6.80
N ASN A 54 -7.13 4.34 -6.28
CA ASN A 54 -8.43 4.73 -6.83
C ASN A 54 -9.46 4.99 -5.73
N GLN A 55 -9.74 3.98 -4.90
CA GLN A 55 -10.91 4.01 -4.00
C GLN A 55 -10.91 5.19 -3.01
N ILE A 56 -9.75 5.56 -2.47
CA ILE A 56 -9.64 6.60 -1.44
C ILE A 56 -9.59 8.03 -2.00
N TRP A 57 -9.63 8.20 -3.31
CA TRP A 57 -9.61 9.51 -3.97
C TRP A 57 -10.99 9.76 -4.57
N ARG A 58 -11.92 10.23 -3.75
CA ARG A 58 -13.34 10.29 -4.11
C ARG A 58 -13.64 11.62 -4.82
N PRO A 59 -14.35 11.58 -5.96
CA PRO A 59 -14.86 12.79 -6.60
C PRO A 59 -15.67 13.65 -5.63
N GLY A 60 -15.43 14.96 -5.61
CA GLY A 60 -16.09 15.94 -4.73
C GLY A 60 -15.52 16.04 -3.31
N LYS A 61 -14.72 15.06 -2.85
CA LYS A 61 -14.11 15.07 -1.51
C LYS A 61 -12.60 15.29 -1.55
N GLU A 62 -11.92 14.66 -2.51
CA GLU A 62 -10.46 14.72 -2.64
C GLU A 62 -10.01 15.39 -3.96
N ASP A 63 -10.90 16.10 -4.66
CA ASP A 63 -10.61 16.72 -5.97
C ASP A 63 -9.42 17.70 -5.92
N ASN A 64 -9.37 18.50 -4.84
CA ASN A 64 -8.32 19.50 -4.61
C ASN A 64 -7.21 18.99 -3.68
N ASP A 65 -7.21 17.69 -3.34
CA ASP A 65 -6.17 17.11 -2.50
C ASP A 65 -4.84 17.07 -3.25
N LEU A 66 -3.88 17.87 -2.80
CA LEU A 66 -2.55 18.00 -3.38
C LEU A 66 -1.80 16.66 -3.40
N ARG A 67 -2.14 15.73 -2.51
CA ARG A 67 -1.51 14.41 -2.44
C ARG A 67 -2.16 13.41 -3.38
N GLY A 68 -3.25 13.76 -4.08
CA GLY A 68 -4.13 12.81 -4.75
C GLY A 68 -3.87 12.60 -6.24
N ILE A 69 -4.54 11.60 -6.80
CA ILE A 69 -4.44 11.20 -8.21
C ILE A 69 -4.95 12.26 -9.21
N PHE A 70 -5.70 13.24 -8.72
CA PHE A 70 -6.20 14.37 -9.50
C PHE A 70 -5.14 15.46 -9.65
N ASN A 71 -4.17 15.54 -8.72
CA ASN A 71 -2.99 16.37 -8.85
C ASN A 71 -1.91 15.65 -9.69
N ARG A 72 -1.78 16.05 -10.96
CA ARG A 72 -0.79 15.47 -11.88
C ARG A 72 0.65 15.81 -11.56
N ASP A 73 0.91 16.83 -10.74
CA ASP A 73 2.27 17.14 -10.31
C ASP A 73 2.76 16.15 -9.25
N SER A 74 1.85 15.73 -8.36
CA SER A 74 2.15 14.77 -7.30
C SER A 74 2.02 13.32 -7.77
N TRP A 75 1.02 13.00 -8.59
CA TRP A 75 0.77 11.65 -9.08
C TRP A 75 0.99 11.52 -10.58
N ARG A 76 1.60 10.40 -10.96
CA ARG A 76 1.78 10.03 -12.36
C ARG A 76 1.07 8.72 -12.66
N LYS A 77 0.62 8.60 -13.90
CA LYS A 77 0.10 7.36 -14.49
C LYS A 77 0.92 7.00 -15.72
N MET A 78 0.81 5.76 -16.18
CA MET A 78 1.53 5.30 -17.37
C MET A 78 1.20 6.12 -18.61
N GLU A 79 -0.04 6.58 -18.73
CA GLU A 79 -0.50 7.41 -19.83
C GLU A 79 0.10 8.84 -19.82
N ASP A 80 0.77 9.27 -18.74
CA ASP A 80 1.50 10.54 -18.71
C ASP A 80 2.89 10.40 -19.38
N LEU A 81 3.41 9.17 -19.50
CA LEU A 81 4.67 8.89 -20.18
C LEU A 81 4.45 8.91 -21.69
N LYS A 82 5.53 9.11 -22.45
CA LYS A 82 5.52 9.12 -23.91
C LYS A 82 6.33 7.94 -24.46
N TYR A 83 5.94 7.42 -25.62
CA TYR A 83 6.74 6.45 -26.36
C TYR A 83 8.08 7.09 -26.76
N ASN A 84 9.20 6.55 -26.27
CA ASN A 84 10.54 7.09 -26.46
C ASN A 84 11.54 6.07 -27.05
N GLU A 85 11.06 4.89 -27.47
CA GLU A 85 11.94 3.85 -28.02
C GLU A 85 12.67 4.36 -29.29
N PRO A 86 14.02 4.36 -29.33
CA PRO A 86 14.78 4.97 -30.43
C PRO A 86 14.46 4.44 -31.83
N ASN A 87 14.09 3.15 -31.93
CA ASN A 87 13.73 2.55 -33.22
C ASN A 87 12.43 3.12 -33.80
N LEU A 88 11.51 3.64 -32.96
CA LEU A 88 10.30 4.31 -33.44
C LEU A 88 10.67 5.61 -34.17
N LYS A 89 11.57 6.41 -33.60
CA LYS A 89 12.07 7.64 -34.27
C LYS A 89 12.82 7.31 -35.55
N LYS A 90 13.74 6.34 -35.51
CA LYS A 90 14.53 5.89 -36.66
C LYS A 90 13.66 5.47 -37.85
N THR A 91 12.52 4.86 -37.58
CA THR A 91 11.59 4.38 -38.62
C THR A 91 10.48 5.38 -38.98
N GLY A 92 10.49 6.58 -38.39
CA GLY A 92 9.44 7.58 -38.61
C GLY A 92 8.06 7.12 -38.11
N ASN A 93 8.02 6.27 -37.07
CA ASN A 93 6.78 5.71 -36.57
C ASN A 93 5.90 6.82 -35.93
N PRO A 94 4.61 6.90 -36.27
CA PRO A 94 3.72 7.99 -35.82
C PRO A 94 3.45 7.99 -34.30
N TRP A 95 3.78 6.90 -33.59
CA TRP A 95 3.62 6.79 -32.15
C TRP A 95 4.78 7.40 -31.37
N TYR A 96 5.95 7.64 -31.97
CA TYR A 96 7.06 8.26 -31.25
C TYR A 96 6.66 9.63 -30.68
N GLY A 97 6.95 9.87 -29.41
CA GLY A 97 6.58 11.08 -28.68
C GLY A 97 5.10 11.20 -28.30
N LYS A 98 4.24 10.23 -28.66
CA LYS A 98 2.85 10.18 -28.20
C LYS A 98 2.76 9.56 -26.81
N ASN A 99 1.73 9.93 -26.05
CA ASN A 99 1.44 9.33 -24.75
C ASN A 99 1.25 7.81 -24.85
N LEU A 100 1.70 7.07 -23.83
CA LEU A 100 1.49 5.63 -23.77
C LEU A 100 -0.01 5.33 -23.72
N VAL A 101 -0.42 4.31 -24.49
CA VAL A 101 -1.79 3.81 -24.49
C VAL A 101 -1.78 2.43 -23.86
N LYS A 102 -2.69 2.20 -22.91
CA LYS A 102 -2.83 0.89 -22.27
C LYS A 102 -3.19 -0.17 -23.31
N PRO A 103 -2.41 -1.25 -23.47
CA PRO A 103 -2.77 -2.34 -24.37
C PRO A 103 -4.10 -2.99 -23.95
N VAL A 104 -5.04 -3.10 -24.89
CA VAL A 104 -6.39 -3.67 -24.65
C VAL A 104 -6.30 -5.11 -24.15
N GLY A 105 -5.34 -5.89 -24.66
CA GLY A 105 -5.11 -7.30 -24.29
C GLY A 105 -4.06 -7.51 -23.20
N MET A 106 -3.72 -6.50 -22.38
CA MET A 106 -2.70 -6.66 -21.34
C MET A 106 -3.10 -7.77 -20.35
N SER A 107 -2.20 -8.74 -20.14
CA SER A 107 -2.44 -9.82 -19.20
C SER A 107 -2.53 -9.32 -17.76
N VAL A 108 -3.17 -10.08 -16.87
CA VAL A 108 -3.18 -9.77 -15.44
C VAL A 108 -1.75 -9.71 -14.89
N GLU A 109 -0.89 -10.66 -15.29
CA GLU A 109 0.54 -10.69 -14.95
C GLU A 109 1.24 -9.37 -15.29
N ASP A 110 1.10 -8.95 -16.55
CA ASP A 110 1.72 -7.71 -17.03
C ASP A 110 1.15 -6.51 -16.28
N SER A 111 -0.17 -6.48 -16.05
CA SER A 111 -0.77 -5.37 -15.33
C SER A 111 -0.17 -5.19 -13.93
N ILE A 112 0.19 -6.28 -13.22
CA ILE A 112 0.77 -6.25 -11.86
C ILE A 112 2.02 -5.38 -11.82
N ARG A 113 2.88 -5.43 -12.83
CA ARG A 113 4.17 -4.71 -12.81
C ARG A 113 4.25 -3.54 -13.80
N LEU A 114 3.49 -3.60 -14.89
CA LEU A 114 3.65 -2.68 -16.01
C LEU A 114 2.69 -1.49 -15.96
N TRP A 115 1.51 -1.63 -15.34
CA TRP A 115 0.45 -0.63 -15.48
C TRP A 115 -0.28 -0.29 -14.18
N PHE A 116 0.18 0.76 -13.50
CA PHE A 116 -0.46 1.37 -12.34
C PHE A 116 0.00 2.81 -12.16
N SER A 117 -0.76 3.63 -11.44
CA SER A 117 -0.39 4.99 -11.05
C SER A 117 0.43 5.00 -9.77
N TRP A 118 1.26 6.01 -9.57
CA TRP A 118 2.11 6.13 -8.38
C TRP A 118 2.24 7.58 -7.88
N PRO A 119 2.44 7.78 -6.57
CA PRO A 119 2.75 9.08 -5.99
C PRO A 119 4.20 9.44 -6.32
N HIS A 120 4.40 10.13 -7.43
CA HIS A 120 5.72 10.49 -7.95
C HIS A 120 6.48 11.40 -6.97
N TYR A 121 5.79 12.35 -6.32
CA TYR A 121 6.39 13.24 -5.31
C TYR A 121 7.06 12.49 -4.14
N LYS A 122 6.63 11.26 -3.86
CA LYS A 122 7.14 10.45 -2.75
C LYS A 122 8.21 9.45 -3.17
N LEU A 123 8.15 8.98 -4.42
CA LEU A 123 9.02 7.92 -4.93
C LEU A 123 10.21 8.42 -5.76
N PHE A 124 10.13 9.64 -6.29
CA PHE A 124 11.16 10.20 -7.13
C PHE A 124 12.07 11.12 -6.32
N VAL A 125 13.29 10.65 -6.08
CA VAL A 125 14.37 11.41 -5.48
C VAL A 125 15.47 11.52 -6.54
N PRO A 126 15.69 12.69 -7.15
CA PRO A 126 16.69 12.85 -8.19
C PRO A 126 18.10 12.68 -7.59
N ASP A 127 18.95 11.96 -8.31
CA ASP A 127 20.37 11.85 -8.01
C ASP A 127 21.16 12.08 -9.30
N PRO A 128 21.73 13.27 -9.50
CA PRO A 128 22.46 13.58 -10.73
C PRO A 128 23.82 12.86 -10.83
N LEU A 129 24.30 12.23 -9.75
CA LEU A 129 25.59 11.54 -9.71
C LEU A 129 25.48 10.04 -10.05
N GLN A 130 24.27 9.49 -9.97
CA GLN A 130 24.00 8.09 -10.30
C GLN A 130 23.90 7.88 -11.81
N THR A 131 24.67 6.92 -12.33
CA THR A 131 24.53 6.45 -13.72
C THR A 131 23.30 5.57 -13.91
N GLN A 132 22.87 4.91 -12.84
CA GLN A 132 21.63 4.12 -12.78
C GLN A 132 20.65 4.82 -11.84
N TRP A 133 19.53 5.30 -12.38
CA TRP A 133 18.52 6.11 -11.67
C TRP A 133 17.72 5.32 -10.62
N GLU A 134 18.38 4.84 -9.56
CA GLU A 134 17.80 4.02 -8.48
C GLU A 134 17.15 4.84 -7.36
N GLY A 135 17.34 6.17 -7.41
CA GLY A 135 16.87 7.13 -6.41
C GLY A 135 18.04 7.68 -5.59
N GLY A 136 17.95 8.96 -5.24
CA GLY A 136 18.93 9.63 -4.39
C GLY A 136 18.65 9.49 -2.90
N GLU A 137 19.54 10.10 -2.10
CA GLU A 137 19.41 10.18 -0.66
C GLU A 137 18.43 11.29 -0.27
N THR A 138 17.51 10.98 0.65
CA THR A 138 16.59 11.97 1.22
C THR A 138 16.25 11.60 2.66
N PRO A 139 15.99 12.57 3.55
CA PRO A 139 15.52 12.28 4.89
C PRO A 139 14.23 11.45 4.86
N TRP A 140 14.19 10.38 5.66
CA TRP A 140 12.99 9.58 5.85
C TRP A 140 12.31 9.95 7.16
N TYR A 141 11.04 10.36 7.08
CA TYR A 141 10.27 10.68 8.27
C TYR A 141 9.97 9.40 9.07
N ILE A 142 10.35 9.41 10.34
CA ILE A 142 9.94 8.40 11.32
C ILE A 142 8.69 8.87 12.08
N TYR A 143 8.62 10.17 12.39
CA TYR A 143 7.47 10.81 13.02
C TYR A 143 7.26 12.19 12.41
N ARG A 144 5.99 12.63 12.34
CA ARG A 144 5.65 14.01 11.96
C ARG A 144 4.30 14.44 12.51
N SER A 145 4.10 15.75 12.61
CA SER A 145 2.91 16.35 13.25
C SER A 145 1.58 15.87 12.67
N ALA A 146 1.50 15.61 11.37
CA ALA A 146 0.26 15.09 10.78
C ALA A 146 -0.14 13.72 11.34
N GLU A 147 0.83 12.84 11.65
CA GLU A 147 0.52 11.57 12.30
C GLU A 147 -0.04 11.79 13.71
N VAL A 148 0.44 12.80 14.43
CA VAL A 148 -0.07 13.16 15.77
C VAL A 148 -1.54 13.57 15.69
N TYR A 149 -1.92 14.40 14.71
CA TYR A 149 -3.33 14.76 14.49
C TYR A 149 -4.20 13.55 14.14
N LEU A 150 -3.69 12.61 13.35
CA LEU A 150 -4.43 11.39 13.00
C LEU A 150 -4.57 10.44 14.20
N LEU A 151 -3.55 10.32 15.05
CA LEU A 151 -3.64 9.57 16.31
C LEU A 151 -4.61 10.25 17.29
N LEU A 152 -4.62 11.57 17.35
CA LEU A 152 -5.55 12.34 18.17
C LEU A 152 -6.99 12.12 17.70
N ALA A 153 -7.25 12.23 16.40
CA ALA A 153 -8.55 11.96 15.80
C ALA A 153 -9.03 10.54 16.11
N GLU A 154 -8.14 9.55 16.01
CA GLU A 154 -8.44 8.17 16.36
C GLU A 154 -8.77 8.02 17.86
N SER A 155 -8.02 8.69 18.75
CA SER A 155 -8.31 8.64 20.19
C SER A 155 -9.71 9.16 20.53
N TYR A 156 -10.16 10.22 19.86
CA TYR A 156 -11.50 10.76 20.01
C TYR A 156 -12.57 9.82 19.43
N TYR A 157 -12.28 9.17 18.30
CA TYR A 157 -13.14 8.11 17.75
C TYR A 157 -13.35 6.96 18.75
N TRP A 158 -12.31 6.53 19.46
CA TRP A 158 -12.43 5.50 20.51
C TRP A 158 -13.25 5.98 21.72
N LYS A 159 -13.23 7.28 22.02
CA LYS A 159 -14.04 7.91 23.07
C LYS A 159 -15.48 8.23 22.64
N ASN A 160 -15.87 7.93 21.40
CA ASN A 160 -17.14 8.34 20.78
C ASN A 160 -17.33 9.87 20.71
N ASP A 161 -16.25 10.64 20.71
CA ASP A 161 -16.28 12.10 20.52
C ASP A 161 -16.00 12.44 19.05
N LEU A 162 -16.99 12.20 18.19
CA LEU A 162 -16.80 12.34 16.74
C LEU A 162 -16.62 13.80 16.30
N GLY A 163 -17.10 14.76 17.08
CA GLY A 163 -16.87 16.19 16.84
C GLY A 163 -15.40 16.55 16.98
N GLN A 164 -14.76 16.14 18.07
CA GLN A 164 -13.31 16.36 18.25
C GLN A 164 -12.47 15.53 17.29
N ALA A 165 -12.92 14.33 16.92
CA ALA A 165 -12.26 13.52 15.90
C ALA A 165 -12.26 14.23 14.53
N ALA A 166 -13.39 14.83 14.14
CA ALA A 166 -13.51 15.60 12.90
C ALA A 166 -12.60 16.84 12.89
N ILE A 167 -12.54 17.58 14.00
CA ILE A 167 -11.62 18.72 14.14
C ILE A 167 -10.17 18.27 13.91
N ALA A 168 -9.73 17.21 14.61
CA ALA A 168 -8.35 16.74 14.53
C ALA A 168 -7.95 16.20 13.14
N ILE A 169 -8.81 15.43 12.46
CA ILE A 169 -8.50 14.93 11.12
C ILE A 169 -8.49 16.07 10.07
N ASN A 170 -9.33 17.09 10.27
CA ASN A 170 -9.45 18.21 9.34
C ASN A 170 -8.22 19.13 9.31
N GLU A 171 -7.40 19.15 10.36
CA GLU A 171 -6.08 19.81 10.33
C GLU A 171 -5.21 19.28 9.17
N VAL A 172 -5.22 17.95 8.98
CA VAL A 172 -4.47 17.30 7.90
C VAL A 172 -5.12 17.56 6.54
N ARG A 173 -6.45 17.42 6.48
CA ARG A 173 -7.24 17.56 5.24
C ARG A 173 -7.18 18.98 4.69
N GLN A 174 -7.37 19.98 5.54
CA GLN A 174 -7.33 21.40 5.17
C GLN A 174 -5.96 21.77 4.58
N ARG A 175 -4.86 21.37 5.24
CA ARG A 175 -3.51 21.61 4.72
C ARG A 175 -3.30 20.94 3.36
N ALA A 176 -3.82 19.74 3.17
CA ALA A 176 -3.72 19.01 1.91
C ALA A 176 -4.66 19.54 0.80
N GLY A 177 -5.61 20.44 1.12
CA GLY A 177 -6.61 20.92 0.16
C GLY A 177 -7.83 20.01 -0.02
N ALA A 178 -7.95 18.94 0.78
CA ALA A 178 -9.11 18.05 0.74
C ALA A 178 -10.33 18.67 1.45
N SER A 179 -11.55 18.34 1.00
CA SER A 179 -12.77 18.81 1.66
C SER A 179 -12.83 18.30 3.10
N GLN A 180 -13.20 19.17 4.03
CA GLN A 180 -13.33 18.81 5.44
C GLN A 180 -14.43 17.76 5.66
N LEU A 181 -14.23 16.89 6.66
CA LEU A 181 -15.20 15.89 7.10
C LEU A 181 -16.06 16.45 8.23
N THR A 182 -17.34 16.11 8.24
CA THR A 182 -18.24 16.38 9.36
C THR A 182 -18.18 15.24 10.39
N ALA A 183 -18.71 15.47 11.59
CA ALA A 183 -18.68 14.49 12.68
C ALA A 183 -19.37 13.17 12.34
N ASP A 184 -20.49 13.22 11.59
CA ASP A 184 -21.26 12.08 11.12
C ASP A 184 -20.54 11.25 10.03
N GLU A 185 -19.54 11.84 9.37
CA GLU A 185 -18.71 11.12 8.41
C GLU A 185 -17.59 10.33 9.11
N ILE A 186 -17.25 10.66 10.36
CA ILE A 186 -16.14 10.02 11.07
C ILE A 186 -16.49 8.58 11.44
N ASN A 187 -15.64 7.68 10.94
CA ASN A 187 -15.59 6.27 11.30
C ASN A 187 -14.14 5.78 11.19
N ILE A 188 -13.84 4.57 11.67
CA ILE A 188 -12.48 4.03 11.59
C ILE A 188 -11.99 3.88 10.14
N GLY A 189 -12.91 3.73 9.19
CA GLY A 189 -12.62 3.68 7.77
C GLY A 189 -12.07 5.00 7.25
N GLU A 190 -12.72 6.13 7.55
CA GLU A 190 -12.25 7.46 7.15
C GLU A 190 -10.88 7.79 7.76
N LEU A 191 -10.67 7.47 9.05
CA LEU A 191 -9.37 7.63 9.70
C LEU A 191 -8.28 6.83 8.98
N LEU A 192 -8.55 5.55 8.69
CA LEU A 192 -7.61 4.69 7.98
C LEU A 192 -7.36 5.11 6.53
N ASP A 193 -8.36 5.68 5.87
CA ASP A 193 -8.25 6.23 4.52
C ASP A 193 -7.38 7.50 4.54
N GLU A 194 -7.56 8.38 5.52
CA GLU A 194 -6.73 9.59 5.67
C GLU A 194 -5.29 9.27 6.04
N ARG A 195 -5.07 8.31 6.95
CA ARG A 195 -3.74 7.78 7.25
C ARG A 195 -3.05 7.20 6.02
N ALA A 196 -3.80 6.49 5.16
CA ALA A 196 -3.24 5.95 3.93
C ALA A 196 -2.79 7.07 2.97
N ARG A 197 -3.62 8.11 2.78
CA ARG A 197 -3.29 9.27 1.93
C ARG A 197 -2.08 10.04 2.46
N GLU A 198 -2.05 10.30 3.77
CA GLU A 198 -1.06 11.17 4.40
C GLU A 198 0.29 10.48 4.61
N LEU A 199 0.31 9.22 5.01
CA LEU A 199 1.50 8.52 5.50
C LEU A 199 1.95 7.41 4.56
N TYR A 200 1.73 7.56 3.25
CA TYR A 200 2.19 6.57 2.27
C TYR A 200 3.71 6.35 2.38
N TYR A 201 4.10 5.07 2.57
CA TYR A 201 5.46 4.61 2.91
C TYR A 201 6.03 5.05 4.25
N GLU A 202 5.42 5.99 4.95
CA GLU A 202 5.89 6.47 6.26
C GLU A 202 5.25 5.68 7.41
N GLU A 203 4.01 5.21 7.24
CA GLU A 203 3.32 4.42 8.25
C GLU A 203 3.71 2.94 8.18
N ASN A 204 4.02 2.36 9.34
CA ASN A 204 4.05 0.92 9.53
C ASN A 204 2.63 0.32 9.48
N ARG A 205 2.03 0.32 8.29
CA ARG A 205 0.59 0.05 8.07
C ARG A 205 0.13 -1.27 8.66
N HIS A 206 0.98 -2.30 8.58
CA HIS A 206 0.67 -3.60 9.17
C HIS A 206 0.52 -3.48 10.69
N ILE A 207 1.53 -2.91 11.37
CA ILE A 207 1.54 -2.75 12.83
C ILE A 207 0.35 -1.90 13.28
N GLU A 208 0.03 -0.84 12.53
CA GLU A 208 -1.10 0.03 12.86
C GLU A 208 -2.45 -0.71 12.79
N LEU A 209 -2.68 -1.48 11.73
CA LEU A 209 -3.87 -2.30 11.60
C LEU A 209 -3.95 -3.40 12.66
N VAL A 210 -2.80 -3.97 13.06
CA VAL A 210 -2.71 -4.93 14.16
C VAL A 210 -3.11 -4.26 15.47
N ARG A 211 -2.56 -3.08 15.79
CA ARG A 211 -2.91 -2.31 16.99
C ARG A 211 -4.41 -2.05 17.07
N ILE A 212 -5.01 -1.56 15.98
CA ILE A 212 -6.46 -1.31 15.90
C ILE A 212 -7.26 -2.61 16.09
N ALA A 213 -6.80 -3.73 15.52
CA ALA A 213 -7.45 -5.02 15.71
C ALA A 213 -7.44 -5.49 17.17
N TYR A 214 -6.32 -5.29 17.87
CA TYR A 214 -6.25 -5.55 19.31
C TYR A 214 -7.14 -4.59 20.12
N THR A 215 -7.22 -3.31 19.75
CA THR A 215 -8.12 -2.35 20.41
C THR A 215 -9.58 -2.77 20.26
N TYR A 216 -10.02 -3.14 19.05
CA TYR A 216 -11.36 -3.67 18.82
C TYR A 216 -11.63 -4.94 19.63
N ALA A 217 -10.70 -5.90 19.62
CA ALA A 217 -10.85 -7.15 20.34
C ALA A 217 -10.89 -6.97 21.87
N LYS A 218 -10.10 -6.02 22.41
CA LYS A 218 -10.07 -5.68 23.84
C LYS A 218 -11.33 -4.97 24.30
N THR A 219 -11.75 -3.96 23.56
CA THR A 219 -12.89 -3.09 23.92
C THR A 219 -14.23 -3.73 23.58
N ARG A 220 -14.24 -4.76 22.72
CA ARG A 220 -15.44 -5.37 22.14
C ARG A 220 -16.36 -4.36 21.46
N LYS A 221 -15.84 -3.20 21.06
CA LYS A 221 -16.60 -2.17 20.33
C LYS A 221 -17.11 -2.77 19.01
N PRO A 222 -18.42 -2.67 18.69
CA PRO A 222 -18.94 -3.02 17.37
C PRO A 222 -18.29 -2.18 16.28
N CYS A 223 -17.79 -2.82 15.24
CA CYS A 223 -17.15 -2.15 14.09
C CYS A 223 -18.19 -1.78 13.03
N GLU A 224 -18.48 -0.49 12.93
CA GLU A 224 -19.45 0.14 12.06
C GLU A 224 -19.18 -0.12 10.57
N ILE A 225 -17.91 -0.12 10.15
CA ILE A 225 -17.55 -0.36 8.74
C ILE A 225 -17.68 -1.84 8.33
N PHE A 226 -17.93 -2.74 9.28
CA PHE A 226 -18.17 -4.17 9.06
C PHE A 226 -19.51 -4.61 9.67
N GLY A 227 -20.50 -3.73 9.67
CA GLY A 227 -21.89 -4.07 10.03
C GLY A 227 -22.08 -4.40 11.52
N GLY A 228 -21.35 -3.71 12.41
CA GLY A 228 -21.46 -3.91 13.86
C GLY A 228 -20.74 -5.16 14.37
N ARG A 229 -19.85 -5.74 13.57
CA ARG A 229 -19.05 -6.91 13.95
C ARG A 229 -18.23 -6.66 15.23
N VAL A 230 -18.27 -7.60 16.16
CA VAL A 230 -17.51 -7.57 17.41
C VAL A 230 -16.41 -8.64 17.36
N TYR A 231 -15.19 -8.24 17.71
CA TYR A 231 -14.01 -9.11 17.70
C TYR A 231 -13.63 -9.58 19.11
N ASP A 232 -12.87 -10.67 19.19
CA ASP A 232 -12.46 -11.28 20.46
C ASP A 232 -10.95 -11.56 20.50
N LEU A 233 -10.34 -11.34 21.66
CA LEU A 233 -8.92 -11.61 21.87
C LEU A 233 -8.57 -13.09 21.86
N LYS A 234 -9.47 -13.95 22.34
CA LYS A 234 -9.21 -15.37 22.58
C LYS A 234 -8.81 -16.12 21.30
N GLN A 235 -9.27 -15.65 20.14
CA GLN A 235 -8.99 -16.25 18.83
C GLN A 235 -8.55 -15.21 17.80
N ILE A 236 -7.78 -14.20 18.24
CA ILE A 236 -7.38 -13.11 17.34
C ILE A 236 -6.58 -13.61 16.11
N SER A 237 -5.82 -14.70 16.25
CA SER A 237 -5.09 -15.35 15.14
C SER A 237 -5.88 -16.47 14.45
N GLY A 238 -7.18 -16.59 14.72
CA GLY A 238 -8.08 -17.61 14.18
C GLY A 238 -8.19 -18.90 15.00
N PRO A 239 -9.23 -19.70 14.74
CA PRO A 239 -9.37 -21.03 15.32
C PRO A 239 -8.32 -21.97 14.69
N GLY A 240 -7.52 -22.65 15.51
CA GLY A 240 -6.61 -23.70 15.04
C GLY A 240 -5.23 -23.70 15.69
N GLY A 241 -4.40 -24.65 15.27
CA GLY A 241 -3.00 -24.80 15.67
C GLY A 241 -2.06 -24.56 14.48
N THR A 242 -1.03 -25.38 14.36
CA THR A 242 -0.01 -25.29 13.30
C THR A 242 -0.62 -25.43 11.91
N ASN A 243 -0.18 -24.61 10.96
CA ASN A 243 -0.66 -24.57 9.57
C ASN A 243 -2.14 -24.18 9.41
N ALA A 244 -2.73 -23.50 10.39
CA ALA A 244 -4.10 -22.98 10.32
C ALA A 244 -4.21 -21.87 9.25
N ASN A 245 -4.38 -22.26 7.98
CA ASN A 245 -4.56 -21.36 6.84
C ASN A 245 -6.02 -20.87 6.71
N ILE A 246 -6.55 -20.35 7.81
CA ILE A 246 -7.95 -19.93 7.89
C ILE A 246 -8.14 -18.61 7.14
N LYS A 247 -9.12 -18.61 6.23
CA LYS A 247 -9.51 -17.46 5.41
C LYS A 247 -10.94 -17.04 5.73
N GLN A 248 -11.13 -16.60 6.96
CA GLN A 248 -12.46 -16.34 7.51
C GLN A 248 -12.58 -14.89 7.98
N THR A 249 -13.49 -14.15 7.37
CA THR A 249 -13.86 -12.83 7.87
C THR A 249 -14.59 -12.96 9.20
N GLY A 250 -14.45 -11.97 10.09
CA GLY A 250 -15.07 -12.04 11.42
C GLY A 250 -14.11 -12.39 12.55
N VAL A 251 -12.94 -12.93 12.22
CA VAL A 251 -11.96 -13.38 13.21
C VAL A 251 -11.25 -12.19 13.87
N ASN A 252 -10.69 -11.29 13.06
CA ASN A 252 -10.03 -10.09 13.54
C ASN A 252 -10.19 -8.96 12.53
N PHE A 253 -10.16 -7.72 13.01
CA PHE A 253 -10.32 -6.53 12.18
C PHE A 253 -9.23 -6.40 11.12
N TRP A 254 -7.99 -6.79 11.44
CA TRP A 254 -6.86 -6.69 10.52
C TRP A 254 -7.12 -7.48 9.23
N TYR A 255 -7.54 -8.74 9.36
CA TYR A 255 -7.83 -9.62 8.23
C TYR A 255 -9.00 -9.08 7.42
N ASP A 256 -10.08 -8.68 8.09
CA ASP A 256 -11.24 -8.09 7.43
C ASP A 256 -10.87 -6.85 6.63
N ARG A 257 -10.08 -5.94 7.21
CA ARG A 257 -9.62 -4.71 6.55
C ARG A 257 -8.69 -5.01 5.37
N VAL A 258 -7.71 -5.90 5.57
CA VAL A 258 -6.74 -6.28 4.53
C VAL A 258 -7.44 -6.95 3.35
N VAL A 259 -8.33 -7.90 3.60
CA VAL A 259 -9.07 -8.60 2.54
C VAL A 259 -10.11 -7.67 1.89
N ALA A 260 -10.80 -6.81 2.65
CA ALA A 260 -11.76 -5.88 2.06
C ALA A 260 -11.09 -4.85 1.11
N LYS A 261 -9.87 -4.41 1.42
CA LYS A 261 -9.19 -3.32 0.68
C LYS A 261 -8.08 -3.78 -0.27
N SER A 262 -7.62 -5.03 -0.20
CA SER A 262 -6.57 -5.55 -1.10
C SER A 262 -7.18 -6.36 -2.24
N ASN A 263 -7.16 -5.78 -3.44
CA ASN A 263 -7.53 -6.50 -4.68
C ASN A 263 -6.65 -7.74 -4.93
N PHE A 264 -5.43 -7.77 -4.40
CA PHE A 264 -4.54 -8.93 -4.52
C PHE A 264 -5.06 -10.13 -3.73
N TYR A 265 -5.54 -9.91 -2.51
CA TYR A 265 -5.96 -10.99 -1.62
C TYR A 265 -7.42 -11.42 -1.79
N ASN A 266 -8.28 -10.58 -2.40
CA ASN A 266 -9.71 -10.85 -2.50
C ASN A 266 -10.23 -11.18 -3.91
N LYS A 267 -9.38 -11.09 -4.95
CA LYS A 267 -9.74 -11.43 -6.34
C LYS A 267 -9.07 -12.69 -6.88
N GLY A 268 -8.34 -13.44 -6.04
CA GLY A 268 -7.59 -14.62 -6.49
C GLY A 268 -6.53 -14.27 -7.53
N VAL A 269 -5.86 -13.12 -7.37
CA VAL A 269 -4.84 -12.64 -8.30
C VAL A 269 -3.69 -13.63 -8.30
N LYS A 270 -3.32 -14.09 -9.50
CA LYS A 270 -2.20 -15.01 -9.72
C LYS A 270 -1.12 -14.29 -10.49
N HIS A 271 0.11 -14.60 -10.14
CA HIS A 271 1.26 -14.36 -10.98
C HIS A 271 1.88 -15.70 -11.42
N LYS A 272 2.85 -15.68 -12.34
CA LYS A 272 3.45 -16.90 -12.94
C LYS A 272 3.88 -17.97 -11.93
N TRP A 273 4.29 -17.58 -10.73
CA TRP A 273 4.88 -18.49 -9.73
C TRP A 273 4.05 -18.67 -8.46
N ALA A 274 3.06 -17.80 -8.20
CA ALA A 274 2.24 -17.91 -6.99
C ALA A 274 0.89 -17.19 -7.13
N GLU A 275 0.03 -17.41 -6.14
CA GLU A 275 -1.23 -16.69 -5.95
C GLU A 275 -1.12 -15.83 -4.70
N TYR A 276 -1.58 -14.58 -4.76
CA TYR A 276 -1.60 -13.70 -3.60
C TYR A 276 -2.65 -14.19 -2.60
N LYS A 277 -2.18 -14.77 -1.49
CA LYS A 277 -3.03 -15.30 -0.42
C LYS A 277 -2.66 -14.68 0.93
N ILE A 278 -3.67 -14.55 1.78
CA ILE A 278 -3.51 -14.13 3.17
C ILE A 278 -4.45 -14.95 4.05
N SER A 279 -4.02 -15.26 5.28
CA SER A 279 -4.75 -16.01 6.30
C SER A 279 -4.87 -15.17 7.56
N VAL A 280 -5.85 -15.45 8.41
CA VAL A 280 -6.13 -14.68 9.64
C VAL A 280 -4.94 -14.64 10.60
N HIS A 281 -4.12 -15.69 10.66
CA HIS A 281 -2.97 -15.78 11.56
C HIS A 281 -1.81 -14.87 11.16
N HIS A 282 -1.77 -14.39 9.90
CA HIS A 282 -0.76 -13.45 9.42
C HIS A 282 -0.88 -12.05 10.07
N ILE A 283 -1.85 -11.84 10.95
CA ILE A 283 -1.90 -10.67 11.84
C ILE A 283 -0.65 -10.58 12.74
N LEU A 284 -0.02 -11.70 13.09
CA LEU A 284 1.23 -11.73 13.85
C LEU A 284 2.32 -12.41 13.02
N TRP A 285 3.56 -11.96 13.11
CA TRP A 285 4.69 -12.63 12.46
C TRP A 285 5.13 -13.89 13.24
N PRO A 286 5.74 -14.89 12.58
CA PRO A 286 6.30 -16.02 13.30
C PRO A 286 7.47 -15.57 14.19
N VAL A 287 7.57 -16.18 15.37
CA VAL A 287 8.82 -16.16 16.14
C VAL A 287 9.89 -16.89 15.31
N PRO A 288 11.09 -16.30 15.10
CA PRO A 288 12.13 -16.91 14.30
C PRO A 288 12.47 -18.32 14.77
N ALA A 289 12.51 -19.29 13.85
CA ALA A 289 12.75 -20.70 14.18
C ALA A 289 14.07 -20.91 14.94
N ASN A 290 15.11 -20.13 14.61
CA ASN A 290 16.39 -20.19 15.31
C ASN A 290 16.26 -19.82 16.80
N ALA A 291 15.44 -18.82 17.14
CA ALA A 291 15.22 -18.43 18.53
C ALA A 291 14.55 -19.55 19.33
N ILE A 292 13.60 -20.26 18.72
CA ILE A 292 12.93 -21.41 19.35
C ILE A 292 13.89 -22.59 19.49
N ASN A 293 14.57 -22.97 18.40
CA ASN A 293 15.38 -24.19 18.34
C ASN A 293 16.65 -24.12 19.22
N THR A 294 17.23 -22.93 19.38
CA THR A 294 18.44 -22.74 20.21
C THR A 294 18.13 -22.62 21.70
N ASN A 295 16.87 -22.38 22.07
CA ASN A 295 16.47 -22.36 23.47
C ASN A 295 16.26 -23.79 24.00
N ILE A 296 17.36 -24.51 24.22
CA ILE A 296 17.34 -25.91 24.66
C ILE A 296 16.92 -26.10 26.13
N LYS A 297 16.93 -25.01 26.92
CA LYS A 297 16.61 -25.04 28.36
C LYS A 297 15.19 -24.57 28.67
N GLY A 298 14.43 -24.11 27.69
CA GLY A 298 13.10 -23.55 27.88
C GLY A 298 12.19 -23.79 26.68
N VAL A 299 10.97 -23.26 26.75
CA VAL A 299 10.04 -23.24 25.61
C VAL A 299 9.68 -21.80 25.31
N ILE A 300 10.02 -21.35 24.11
CA ILE A 300 9.51 -20.09 23.56
C ILE A 300 8.25 -20.43 22.77
N ASN A 301 7.12 -19.87 23.19
CA ASN A 301 5.86 -20.05 22.47
C ASN A 301 5.92 -19.38 21.09
N GLN A 302 5.38 -20.07 20.10
CA GLN A 302 5.18 -19.59 18.74
C GLN A 302 3.80 -18.92 18.61
N ASN A 303 3.67 -17.98 17.68
CA ASN A 303 2.37 -17.43 17.32
C ASN A 303 1.50 -18.49 16.63
N ILE A 304 0.21 -18.51 16.96
CA ILE A 304 -0.76 -19.45 16.37
C ILE A 304 -0.74 -19.34 14.85
N GLY A 305 -0.82 -20.49 14.15
CA GLY A 305 -0.77 -20.60 12.70
C GLY A 305 0.59 -21.02 12.14
N TYR A 306 1.68 -20.84 12.90
CA TYR A 306 3.04 -21.15 12.45
C TYR A 306 3.59 -22.48 13.01
N PRO A 307 4.55 -23.12 12.32
CA PRO A 307 5.27 -24.28 12.84
C PRO A 307 5.90 -24.03 14.21
N GLY A 308 5.64 -24.92 15.16
CA GLY A 308 6.05 -24.81 16.56
C GLY A 308 4.92 -24.40 17.50
N ALA A 309 3.81 -23.87 17.00
CA ALA A 309 2.66 -23.49 17.82
C ALA A 309 2.02 -24.69 18.55
N GLU A 310 2.15 -25.90 17.98
CA GLU A 310 1.71 -27.15 18.61
C GLU A 310 2.47 -27.48 19.90
N LYS A 311 3.64 -26.86 20.12
CA LYS A 311 4.49 -27.06 21.30
C LYS A 311 4.30 -25.96 22.35
N ASN A 312 3.37 -25.02 22.12
CA ASN A 312 3.11 -23.94 23.05
C ASN A 312 2.68 -24.49 24.41
N LYS A 313 3.26 -23.92 25.47
CA LYS A 313 2.89 -24.23 26.85
C LYS A 313 2.16 -23.04 27.46
N THR A 314 1.32 -23.29 28.45
CA THR A 314 0.73 -22.23 29.26
C THR A 314 1.85 -21.34 29.81
N PRO A 315 1.84 -20.02 29.54
CA PRO A 315 2.84 -19.12 30.09
C PRO A 315 2.90 -19.22 31.62
N LEU A 316 4.09 -19.18 32.19
CA LEU A 316 4.26 -19.09 33.63
C LEU A 316 3.64 -17.77 34.11
N LEU A 317 2.77 -17.85 35.11
CA LEU A 317 2.29 -16.67 35.80
C LEU A 317 3.47 -16.13 36.62
N VAL A 318 3.95 -14.95 36.26
CA VAL A 318 4.84 -14.20 37.15
C VAL A 318 3.92 -13.58 38.19
N GLU A 319 3.95 -14.08 39.42
CA GLU A 319 3.31 -13.42 40.55
C GLU A 319 3.88 -12.00 40.63
N GLY A 320 3.01 -11.00 40.49
CA GLY A 320 3.42 -9.60 40.46
C GLY A 320 4.19 -9.25 41.72
N LYS A 321 5.36 -8.62 41.54
CA LYS A 321 5.97 -7.82 42.60
C LYS A 321 5.25 -6.49 42.72
#